data_AF-A0A7S3CU54-F1
#
_entry.id   AF-A0A7S3CU54-F1
#
_cell.length_a   1.000
_cell.length_b   1.000
_cell.length_c   1.000
_cell.angle_alpha   90.00
_cell.angle_beta   90.00
_cell.angle_gamma   90.00
#
_symmetry.space_group_name_H-M   'P 1'
#
loop_
_entity.id
_entity.type
_entity.pdbx_description
1 polymer ?
#
loop_
_entity_poly.entity_id
_entity_poly.type
_entity_poly.pdbx_seq_one_letter_code
_entity_poly.pdbx_strand_id
1 'polypeptide(L)'
;MSKVDADVEEEPLPPQPFGFYLKSEVTYKIVSTRWVIFTALNGVIYIYHLFWTISGVDKFTDNTRLNGCGDNVMPGETASEVFDSAIAIVTIFHMIEWIRQTIMLTSALVGANLIGPFYVLSLNVPFGFIAMLIGLLTRYSTDGAECAVDDMESPRQLVRANYLGLQVICIILYIPMCFAHILFFKIKGIDWLHEQYLAEDEEEEE
;
A
#
# COMPACT_ATOMS: atom_id res chain seq x y z
N MET A 1 -49.58 5.63 -35.62
CA MET A 1 -48.82 4.49 -36.20
C MET A 1 -47.47 4.49 -35.49
N SER A 2 -47.41 3.84 -34.32
CA SER A 2 -46.18 3.73 -33.54
C SER A 2 -45.35 2.61 -34.18
N LYS A 3 -44.08 2.90 -34.49
CA LYS A 3 -43.13 1.86 -34.87
C LYS A 3 -42.84 1.08 -33.60
N VAL A 4 -43.14 -0.21 -33.65
CA VAL A 4 -42.60 -1.20 -32.72
C VAL A 4 -41.14 -1.34 -33.16
N ASP A 5 -40.24 -0.69 -32.44
CA ASP A 5 -38.82 -0.95 -32.60
C ASP A 5 -38.60 -2.38 -32.11
N ALA A 6 -38.24 -3.26 -33.04
CA ALA A 6 -37.93 -4.64 -32.71
C ALA A 6 -36.71 -4.62 -31.80
N ASP A 7 -36.85 -5.18 -30.60
CA ASP A 7 -35.74 -5.41 -29.68
C ASP A 7 -34.68 -6.23 -30.40
N VAL A 8 -33.62 -5.57 -30.83
CA VAL A 8 -32.43 -6.24 -31.36
C VAL A 8 -31.74 -6.84 -30.15
N GLU A 9 -31.86 -8.15 -29.96
CA GLU A 9 -31.08 -8.89 -28.96
C GLU A 9 -29.58 -8.64 -29.25
N GLU A 10 -28.93 -7.80 -28.45
CA GLU A 10 -27.48 -7.61 -28.55
C GLU A 10 -26.79 -8.92 -28.13
N GLU A 11 -25.97 -9.48 -29.02
CA GLU A 11 -25.18 -10.66 -28.70
C GLU A 11 -24.25 -10.36 -27.51
N PRO A 12 -24.12 -11.29 -26.53
CA PRO A 12 -23.28 -11.06 -25.37
C PRO A 12 -21.82 -10.87 -25.78
N LEU A 13 -21.20 -9.80 -25.27
CA LEU A 13 -19.79 -9.50 -25.54
C LEU A 13 -18.91 -10.70 -25.15
N PRO A 14 -17.94 -11.11 -25.98
CA PRO A 14 -17.04 -12.20 -25.65
C PRO A 14 -16.02 -11.78 -24.57
N PRO A 15 -15.45 -12.75 -23.81
CA PRO A 15 -14.38 -12.49 -22.85
C PRO A 15 -13.19 -11.73 -23.46
N GLN A 16 -12.66 -10.78 -22.70
CA GLN A 16 -11.60 -9.88 -23.14
C GLN A 16 -10.22 -10.33 -22.59
N PRO A 17 -9.10 -9.89 -23.20
CA PRO A 17 -7.78 -10.17 -22.65
C PRO A 17 -7.60 -9.50 -21.27
N PHE A 18 -6.79 -10.10 -20.38
CA PHE A 18 -6.61 -9.64 -18.99
C PHE A 18 -6.36 -8.12 -18.83
N GLY A 19 -5.56 -7.53 -19.72
CA GLY A 19 -5.25 -6.09 -19.68
C GLY A 19 -6.46 -5.17 -19.88
N PHE A 20 -7.54 -5.66 -20.50
CA PHE A 20 -8.80 -4.93 -20.60
C PHE A 20 -9.41 -4.65 -19.23
N TYR A 21 -9.40 -5.64 -18.33
CA TYR A 21 -9.96 -5.53 -16.98
C TYR A 21 -9.12 -4.66 -16.05
N LEU A 22 -7.90 -4.27 -16.47
CA LEU A 22 -7.06 -3.30 -15.77
C LEU A 22 -7.27 -1.85 -16.24
N LYS A 23 -8.16 -1.59 -17.21
CA LYS A 23 -8.54 -0.21 -17.56
C LYS A 23 -9.34 0.41 -16.43
N SER A 24 -9.10 1.70 -16.15
CA SER A 24 -9.73 2.43 -15.01
C SER A 24 -11.24 2.20 -14.90
N GLU A 25 -11.98 2.44 -15.98
CA GLU A 25 -13.45 2.27 -16.00
C GLU A 25 -13.90 0.83 -15.73
N VAL A 26 -13.18 -0.14 -16.30
CA VAL A 26 -13.53 -1.57 -16.19
C VAL A 26 -13.21 -2.09 -14.79
N THR A 27 -12.03 -1.73 -14.27
CA THR A 27 -11.64 -2.04 -12.89
C THR A 27 -12.60 -1.39 -11.91
N TYR A 28 -12.96 -0.13 -12.12
CA TYR A 28 -13.93 0.58 -11.28
C TYR A 28 -15.24 -0.17 -11.23
N LYS A 29 -15.83 -0.50 -12.39
CA LYS A 29 -17.08 -1.29 -12.45
C LYS A 29 -16.98 -2.58 -11.64
N ILE A 30 -15.95 -3.40 -11.87
CA ILE A 30 -15.78 -4.66 -11.14
C ILE A 30 -15.64 -4.44 -9.62
N VAL A 31 -14.90 -3.41 -9.23
CA VAL A 31 -14.64 -3.09 -7.82
C VAL A 31 -15.90 -2.58 -7.13
N SER A 32 -16.70 -1.73 -7.77
CA SER A 32 -17.97 -1.24 -7.22
C SER A 32 -19.02 -2.34 -7.15
N THR A 33 -19.16 -3.18 -8.19
CA THR A 33 -20.10 -4.31 -8.19
C THR A 33 -19.79 -5.33 -7.08
N ARG A 34 -18.51 -5.53 -6.73
CA ARG A 34 -18.07 -6.44 -5.66
C ARG A 34 -17.45 -5.70 -4.49
N TRP A 35 -18.04 -4.56 -4.11
CA TRP A 35 -17.49 -3.67 -3.11
C TRP A 35 -17.15 -4.37 -1.79
N VAL A 36 -17.95 -5.33 -1.31
CA VAL A 36 -17.69 -6.04 -0.04
C VAL A 36 -16.32 -6.73 -0.04
N ILE A 37 -16.01 -7.44 -1.14
CA ILE A 37 -14.75 -8.18 -1.25
C ILE A 37 -13.58 -7.21 -1.34
N PHE A 38 -13.70 -6.17 -2.18
CA PHE A 38 -12.62 -5.19 -2.35
C PHE A 38 -12.43 -4.29 -1.15
N THR A 39 -13.49 -3.97 -0.41
CA THR A 39 -13.41 -3.27 0.87
C THR A 39 -12.69 -4.11 1.91
N ALA A 40 -13.05 -5.38 2.06
CA ALA A 40 -12.37 -6.26 3.02
C ALA A 40 -10.89 -6.44 2.66
N LEU A 41 -10.59 -6.70 1.38
CA LEU A 41 -9.22 -6.88 0.90
C LEU A 41 -8.37 -5.61 1.11
N ASN A 42 -8.83 -4.46 0.63
CA ASN A 42 -8.08 -3.21 0.74
C ASN A 42 -8.10 -2.65 2.17
N GLY A 43 -9.10 -2.99 2.98
CA GLY A 43 -9.18 -2.59 4.39
C GLY A 43 -8.03 -3.17 5.22
N VAL A 44 -7.67 -4.43 5.00
CA VAL A 44 -6.49 -5.04 5.66
C VAL A 44 -5.20 -4.32 5.26
N ILE A 45 -5.05 -4.00 3.97
CA ILE A 45 -3.86 -3.32 3.43
C ILE A 45 -3.78 -1.88 3.92
N TYR A 46 -4.92 -1.19 3.98
CA TYR A 46 -5.06 0.14 4.54
C TYR A 46 -4.58 0.19 5.99
N ILE A 47 -5.08 -0.72 6.85
CA ILE A 47 -4.71 -0.76 8.27
C ILE A 47 -3.21 -1.07 8.43
N TYR A 48 -2.68 -1.96 7.60
CA TYR A 48 -1.25 -2.24 7.57
C TYR A 48 -0.42 -0.98 7.28
N HIS A 49 -0.70 -0.26 6.19
CA HIS A 49 0.07 0.95 5.86
C HIS A 49 -0.17 2.11 6.84
N LEU A 50 -1.36 2.23 7.41
CA LEU A 50 -1.64 3.18 8.47
C LEU A 50 -0.78 2.91 9.71
N PHE A 51 -0.69 1.65 10.16
CA PHE A 51 0.14 1.26 11.30
C PHE A 51 1.61 1.60 11.07
N TRP A 52 2.16 1.28 9.89
CA TRP A 52 3.53 1.64 9.54
C TRP A 52 3.77 3.14 9.48
N THR A 53 2.81 3.90 8.99
CA THR A 53 2.89 5.37 8.95
C THR A 53 2.93 5.95 10.37
N ILE A 54 2.03 5.51 11.25
CA ILE A 54 2.00 5.97 12.65
C ILE A 54 3.29 5.56 13.37
N SER A 55 3.72 4.31 13.23
CA SER A 55 4.97 3.83 13.84
C SER A 55 6.18 4.58 13.29
N GLY A 56 6.20 4.90 12.00
CA GLY A 56 7.31 5.64 11.38
C GLY A 56 7.42 7.06 11.90
N VAL A 57 6.30 7.78 12.01
CA VAL A 57 6.26 9.11 12.63
C VAL A 57 6.71 9.05 14.09
N ASP A 58 6.20 8.08 14.86
CA ASP A 58 6.62 7.86 16.25
C ASP A 58 8.13 7.64 16.37
N LYS A 59 8.75 6.82 15.49
CA LYS A 59 10.21 6.60 15.49
C LYS A 59 11.04 7.74 14.94
N PHE A 60 10.44 8.61 14.13
CA PHE A 60 11.09 9.83 13.66
C PHE A 60 11.17 10.89 14.77
N THR A 61 10.15 10.94 15.64
CA THR A 61 10.08 11.89 16.77
C THR A 61 10.41 11.25 18.12
N ASP A 62 10.98 10.05 18.12
CA ASP A 62 11.26 9.27 19.33
C ASP A 62 12.15 10.05 20.30
N ASN A 63 11.82 10.03 21.59
CA ASN A 63 12.56 10.80 22.59
C ASN A 63 14.00 10.30 22.81
N THR A 64 14.32 9.08 22.38
CA THR A 64 15.68 8.52 22.41
C THR A 64 16.53 8.92 21.22
N ARG A 65 15.99 9.64 20.22
CA ARG A 65 16.71 9.96 18.98
C ARG A 65 18.03 10.72 19.17
N LEU A 66 18.17 11.45 20.27
CA LEU A 66 19.39 12.21 20.61
C LEU A 66 20.36 11.43 21.50
N ASN A 67 20.01 10.19 21.88
CA ASN A 67 20.88 9.34 22.68
C ASN A 67 22.09 8.92 21.83
N GLY A 68 23.27 8.98 22.45
CA GLY A 68 24.53 8.75 21.77
C GLY A 68 24.65 7.33 21.20
N CYS A 69 25.43 7.22 20.13
CA CYS A 69 25.80 5.94 19.51
C CYS A 69 27.29 5.65 19.71
N GLY A 70 27.65 4.36 19.63
CA GLY A 70 28.99 3.89 20.02
C GLY A 70 29.24 4.11 21.52
N ASP A 71 30.48 4.09 21.97
CA ASP A 71 30.87 4.45 23.35
C ASP A 71 30.74 5.98 23.58
N ASN A 72 29.58 6.55 23.22
CA ASN A 72 29.28 7.99 23.16
C ASN A 72 30.19 8.79 22.23
N VAL A 73 30.78 8.15 21.21
CA VAL A 73 31.61 8.82 20.19
C VAL A 73 30.75 9.69 19.27
N MET A 74 29.49 9.32 19.05
CA MET A 74 28.53 10.08 18.26
C MET A 74 27.41 10.61 19.16
N PRO A 75 27.47 11.88 19.63
CA PRO A 75 26.45 12.45 20.51
C PRO A 75 25.33 13.19 19.74
N GLY A 76 24.14 13.28 20.36
CA GLY A 76 23.11 14.25 19.99
C GLY A 76 22.59 14.11 18.56
N GLU A 77 22.57 15.23 17.82
CA GLU A 77 22.03 15.28 16.45
C GLU A 77 22.77 14.35 15.49
N THR A 78 24.10 14.22 15.62
CA THR A 78 24.89 13.29 14.78
C THR A 78 24.45 11.83 15.00
N ALA A 79 24.07 11.47 16.22
CA ALA A 79 23.50 10.16 16.51
C ALA A 79 22.10 10.01 15.87
N SER A 80 21.29 11.06 15.88
CA SER A 80 19.94 11.06 15.29
C SER A 80 19.98 10.84 13.78
N GLU A 81 20.92 11.50 13.11
CA GLU A 81 21.10 11.49 11.65
C GLU A 81 21.30 10.08 11.07
N VAL A 82 21.87 9.16 11.85
CA VAL A 82 22.08 7.76 11.45
C VAL A 82 20.77 7.10 10.98
N PHE A 83 19.65 7.39 11.64
CA PHE A 83 18.35 6.79 11.30
C PHE A 83 17.35 7.76 10.68
N ASP A 84 17.51 9.08 10.83
CA ASP A 84 16.50 10.08 10.43
C ASP A 84 16.09 9.95 8.95
N SER A 85 17.07 9.95 8.04
CA SER A 85 16.79 9.90 6.60
C SER A 85 16.11 8.59 6.20
N ALA A 86 16.56 7.46 6.75
CA ALA A 86 16.01 6.15 6.46
C ALA A 86 14.57 6.01 6.98
N ILE A 87 14.31 6.46 8.22
CA ILE A 87 12.96 6.44 8.81
C ILE A 87 12.03 7.36 8.01
N ALA A 88 12.47 8.56 7.65
CA ALA A 88 11.66 9.51 6.87
C ALA A 88 11.25 8.92 5.52
N ILE A 89 12.21 8.39 4.75
CA ILE A 89 11.96 7.84 3.41
C ILE A 89 10.99 6.64 3.46
N VAL A 90 11.20 5.71 4.41
CA VAL A 90 10.29 4.57 4.63
C VAL A 90 8.89 5.03 5.04
N THR A 91 8.79 6.02 5.94
CA THR A 91 7.51 6.54 6.41
C THR A 91 6.73 7.23 5.29
N ILE A 92 7.42 8.02 4.44
CA ILE A 92 6.82 8.66 3.27
C ILE A 92 6.24 7.61 2.31
N PHE A 93 6.96 6.52 2.07
CA PHE A 93 6.44 5.41 1.26
C PHE A 93 5.13 4.88 1.83
N HIS A 94 5.09 4.51 3.12
CA HIS A 94 3.88 3.97 3.73
C HIS A 94 2.73 4.98 3.75
N MET A 95 3.01 6.27 3.89
CA MET A 95 2.00 7.34 3.84
C MET A 95 1.38 7.48 2.45
N ILE A 96 2.19 7.51 1.38
CA ILE A 96 1.67 7.57 0.01
C ILE A 96 0.86 6.31 -0.32
N GLU A 97 1.34 5.15 0.14
CA GLU A 97 0.67 3.88 -0.07
C GLU A 97 -0.65 3.80 0.71
N TRP A 98 -0.70 4.31 1.93
CA TRP A 98 -1.93 4.47 2.70
C TRP A 98 -2.96 5.35 1.98
N ILE A 99 -2.53 6.49 1.41
CA ILE A 99 -3.39 7.34 0.58
C ILE A 99 -3.90 6.57 -0.65
N ARG A 100 -3.03 5.82 -1.32
CA ARG A 100 -3.41 4.98 -2.47
C ARG A 100 -4.49 3.97 -2.10
N GLN A 101 -4.37 3.29 -0.95
CA GLN A 101 -5.39 2.37 -0.47
C GLN A 101 -6.69 3.07 -0.08
N THR A 102 -6.60 4.28 0.48
CA THR A 102 -7.78 5.13 0.78
C THR A 102 -8.57 5.44 -0.49
N ILE A 103 -7.87 5.69 -1.60
CA ILE A 103 -8.49 5.93 -2.91
C ILE A 103 -9.22 4.69 -3.42
N MET A 104 -8.58 3.52 -3.38
CA MET A 104 -9.23 2.25 -3.78
C MET A 104 -10.44 1.92 -2.91
N LEU A 105 -10.34 2.13 -1.59
CA LEU A 105 -11.47 1.96 -0.66
C LEU A 105 -12.61 2.92 -0.96
N THR A 106 -12.31 4.19 -1.23
CA THR A 106 -13.31 5.18 -1.65
C THR A 106 -14.01 4.75 -2.95
N SER A 107 -13.26 4.22 -3.92
CA SER A 107 -13.86 3.71 -5.15
C SER A 107 -14.79 2.52 -4.93
N ALA A 108 -14.44 1.61 -4.02
CA ALA A 108 -15.30 0.48 -3.67
C ALA A 108 -16.54 0.92 -2.87
N LEU A 109 -16.37 1.74 -1.82
CA LEU A 109 -17.43 2.05 -0.85
C LEU A 109 -18.37 3.18 -1.26
N VAL A 110 -17.86 4.18 -1.97
CA VAL A 110 -18.61 5.41 -2.28
C VAL A 110 -19.12 5.40 -3.72
N GLY A 111 -18.63 4.50 -4.58
CA GLY A 111 -18.97 4.51 -5.99
C GLY A 111 -18.42 5.75 -6.71
N ALA A 112 -17.21 6.20 -6.33
CA ALA A 112 -16.51 7.25 -7.04
C ALA A 112 -15.34 6.66 -7.82
N ASN A 113 -15.33 6.83 -9.15
CA ASN A 113 -14.22 6.32 -9.98
C ASN A 113 -12.93 7.13 -9.74
N LEU A 114 -12.07 6.59 -8.88
CA LEU A 114 -10.75 7.12 -8.55
C LEU A 114 -9.64 6.12 -8.91
N ILE A 115 -9.96 5.13 -9.76
CA ILE A 115 -8.99 4.10 -10.17
C ILE A 115 -7.84 4.72 -10.99
N GLY A 116 -8.10 5.78 -11.77
CA GLY A 116 -7.08 6.54 -12.48
C GLY A 116 -5.99 7.10 -11.53
N PRO A 117 -6.36 7.96 -10.56
CA PRO A 117 -5.46 8.41 -9.49
C PRO A 117 -4.75 7.27 -8.75
N PHE A 118 -5.45 6.17 -8.46
CA PHE A 118 -4.85 4.99 -7.84
C PHE A 118 -3.70 4.40 -8.68
N TYR A 119 -3.86 4.31 -10.01
CA TYR A 119 -2.79 3.86 -10.91
C TYR A 119 -1.64 4.86 -11.02
N VAL A 120 -1.90 6.17 -10.99
CA VAL A 120 -0.83 7.17 -10.94
C VAL A 120 0.00 7.03 -9.66
N LEU A 121 -0.64 6.88 -8.50
CA LEU A 121 0.06 6.64 -7.24
C LEU A 121 0.77 5.28 -7.21
N SER A 122 0.40 4.33 -8.07
CA SER A 122 1.11 3.04 -8.15
C SER A 122 2.54 3.18 -8.69
N LEU A 123 2.92 4.35 -9.24
CA LEU A 123 4.33 4.70 -9.52
C LEU A 123 5.18 4.79 -8.24
N ASN A 124 4.55 4.93 -7.06
CA ASN A 124 5.21 4.89 -5.75
C ASN A 124 5.72 3.49 -5.38
N VAL A 125 5.23 2.44 -6.05
CA VAL A 125 5.54 1.06 -5.71
C VAL A 125 7.05 0.81 -5.84
N PRO A 126 7.74 1.05 -6.97
CA PRO A 126 9.20 0.93 -7.06
C PRO A 126 9.97 1.75 -6.02
N PHE A 127 9.53 2.97 -5.73
CA PHE A 127 10.12 3.80 -4.68
C PHE A 127 10.06 3.12 -3.32
N GLY A 128 8.92 2.51 -2.97
CA GLY A 128 8.74 1.79 -1.73
C GLY A 128 9.71 0.62 -1.52
N PHE A 129 9.98 -0.14 -2.58
CA PHE A 129 10.95 -1.24 -2.50
C PHE A 129 12.35 -0.72 -2.16
N ILE A 130 12.77 0.36 -2.82
CA ILE A 130 14.07 1.01 -2.56
C ILE A 130 14.11 1.62 -1.15
N ALA A 131 13.03 2.28 -0.72
CA ALA A 131 12.92 2.86 0.61
C ALA A 131 13.11 1.82 1.72
N MET A 132 12.44 0.67 1.62
CA MET A 132 12.56 -0.42 2.58
C MET A 132 13.97 -1.05 2.59
N LEU A 133 14.61 -1.16 1.41
CA LEU A 133 16.00 -1.60 1.33
C LEU A 133 16.96 -0.62 2.01
N ILE A 134 16.79 0.69 1.80
CA ILE A 134 17.56 1.71 2.51
C ILE A 134 17.37 1.57 4.02
N GLY A 135 16.14 1.36 4.49
CA GLY A 135 15.85 1.11 5.90
C GLY A 135 16.63 -0.09 6.46
N LEU A 136 16.60 -1.22 5.78
CA LEU A 136 17.34 -2.42 6.18
C LEU A 136 18.87 -2.20 6.17
N LEU A 137 19.40 -1.62 5.10
CA LEU A 137 20.84 -1.36 4.98
C LEU A 137 21.31 -0.40 6.07
N THR A 138 20.50 0.62 6.40
CA THR A 138 20.81 1.57 7.48
C THR A 138 20.78 0.88 8.84
N ARG A 139 19.81 0.00 9.10
CA ARG A 139 19.75 -0.77 10.36
C ARG A 139 20.98 -1.67 10.57
N TYR A 140 21.47 -2.30 9.50
CA TYR A 140 22.56 -3.27 9.58
C TYR A 140 23.91 -2.71 9.10
N SER A 141 24.02 -1.38 8.94
CA SER A 141 25.31 -0.71 8.75
C SER A 141 26.12 -0.73 10.05
N THR A 142 27.41 -0.36 9.97
CA THR A 142 28.28 -0.22 11.15
C THR A 142 27.67 0.76 12.16
N ASP A 143 27.36 1.98 11.73
CA ASP A 143 26.81 3.03 12.59
C ASP A 143 25.42 2.63 13.13
N GLY A 144 24.59 2.00 12.29
CA GLY A 144 23.26 1.53 12.70
C GLY A 144 23.33 0.43 13.75
N ALA A 145 24.30 -0.48 13.66
CA ALA A 145 24.53 -1.51 14.66
C ALA A 145 25.00 -0.90 15.99
N GLU A 146 25.88 0.11 15.96
CA GLU A 146 26.32 0.84 17.14
C GLU A 146 25.18 1.62 17.81
N CYS A 147 24.25 2.16 17.04
CA CYS A 147 23.05 2.81 17.57
C CYS A 147 21.97 1.83 18.08
N ALA A 148 22.08 0.54 17.77
CA ALA A 148 21.07 -0.48 18.06
C ALA A 148 21.43 -1.41 19.22
N VAL A 149 22.23 -0.93 20.19
CA VAL A 149 22.60 -1.69 21.38
C VAL A 149 21.60 -1.45 22.50
N ASP A 150 21.17 -2.53 23.12
CA ASP A 150 20.35 -2.50 24.33
C ASP A 150 21.27 -2.40 25.55
N ASP A 151 21.42 -1.19 26.09
CA ASP A 151 22.13 -0.95 27.33
C ASP A 151 21.14 -0.39 28.36
N MET A 152 20.99 -1.08 29.48
CA MET A 152 20.10 -0.69 30.58
C MET A 152 20.54 0.63 31.24
N GLU A 153 21.83 0.96 31.20
CA GLU A 153 22.35 2.19 31.80
C GLU A 153 22.26 3.39 30.86
N SER A 154 22.32 3.16 29.54
CA SER A 154 22.19 4.18 28.50
C SER A 154 21.35 3.68 27.32
N PRO A 155 20.01 3.76 27.40
CA PRO A 155 19.16 3.22 26.32
C PRO A 155 19.50 3.96 25.02
N ARG A 156 20.10 3.26 24.05
CA ARG A 156 20.41 3.86 22.75
C ARG A 156 19.13 3.96 21.92
N GLN A 157 19.28 4.00 20.60
CA GLN A 157 18.17 4.18 19.66
C GLN A 157 17.57 2.85 19.20
N LEU A 158 17.50 1.87 20.11
CA LEU A 158 17.09 0.49 19.79
C LEU A 158 15.71 0.42 19.13
N VAL A 159 14.75 1.23 19.59
CA VAL A 159 13.38 1.17 19.07
C VAL A 159 13.30 1.71 17.64
N ARG A 160 14.07 2.75 17.33
CA ARG A 160 14.24 3.30 15.98
C ARG A 160 14.88 2.27 15.05
N ALA A 161 15.93 1.61 15.55
CA ALA A 161 16.61 0.53 14.85
C ALA A 161 15.67 -0.66 14.58
N ASN A 162 14.87 -1.08 15.56
CA ASN A 162 13.92 -2.18 15.39
C ASN A 162 12.88 -1.89 14.30
N TYR A 163 12.35 -0.66 14.24
CA TYR A 163 11.44 -0.25 13.17
C TYR A 163 12.06 -0.40 11.77
N LEU A 164 13.32 0.02 11.60
CA LEU A 164 14.05 -0.16 10.34
C LEU A 164 14.38 -1.63 10.06
N GLY A 165 14.65 -2.43 11.10
CA GLY A 165 14.86 -3.88 10.97
C GLY A 165 13.61 -4.63 10.51
N LEU A 166 12.42 -4.21 10.97
CA LEU A 166 11.16 -4.84 10.59
C LEU A 166 10.76 -4.59 9.13
N GLN A 167 11.47 -3.73 8.39
CA GLN A 167 11.24 -3.54 6.95
C GLN A 167 11.47 -4.83 6.14
N VAL A 168 12.15 -5.83 6.71
CA VAL A 168 12.23 -7.18 6.12
C VAL A 168 10.85 -7.82 5.97
N ILE A 169 9.97 -7.64 6.95
CA ILE A 169 8.58 -8.12 6.89
C ILE A 169 7.83 -7.36 5.80
N CYS A 170 8.05 -6.04 5.72
CA CYS A 170 7.44 -5.21 4.68
C CYS A 170 7.84 -5.65 3.27
N ILE A 171 9.11 -6.04 3.07
CA ILE A 171 9.58 -6.58 1.78
C ILE A 171 8.93 -7.94 1.47
N ILE A 172 8.80 -8.84 2.45
CA ILE A 172 8.14 -10.14 2.25
C ILE A 172 6.67 -9.94 1.85
N LEU A 173 5.98 -9.01 2.50
CA LEU A 173 4.58 -8.70 2.25
C LEU A 173 4.37 -7.71 1.09
N TYR A 174 5.43 -7.18 0.49
CA TYR A 174 5.36 -6.09 -0.48
C TYR A 174 4.50 -6.44 -1.70
N ILE A 175 4.73 -7.60 -2.32
CA ILE A 175 3.99 -8.03 -3.50
C ILE A 175 2.49 -8.18 -3.20
N PRO A 176 2.06 -8.97 -2.20
CA PRO A 176 0.64 -9.12 -1.92
C PRO A 176 -0.03 -7.81 -1.50
N MET A 177 0.66 -6.92 -0.78
CA MET A 177 0.06 -5.66 -0.31
C MET A 177 -0.02 -4.61 -1.43
N CYS A 178 1.01 -4.47 -2.28
CA CYS A 178 0.99 -3.46 -3.35
C CYS A 178 0.14 -3.88 -4.56
N PHE A 179 0.00 -5.18 -4.82
CA PHE A 179 -0.67 -5.71 -6.02
C PHE A 179 -1.93 -6.54 -5.72
N ALA A 180 -2.50 -6.44 -4.52
CA ALA A 180 -3.61 -7.28 -4.06
C ALA A 180 -4.76 -7.42 -5.07
N HIS A 181 -5.29 -6.31 -5.59
CA HIS A 181 -6.39 -6.35 -6.56
C HIS A 181 -6.00 -7.03 -7.88
N ILE A 182 -4.78 -6.82 -8.38
CA ILE A 182 -4.27 -7.47 -9.60
C ILE A 182 -4.09 -8.97 -9.36
N LEU A 183 -3.52 -9.35 -8.23
CA LEU A 183 -3.35 -10.77 -7.84
C LEU A 183 -4.72 -11.44 -7.68
N PHE A 184 -5.68 -10.76 -7.07
CA PHE A 184 -7.04 -11.24 -6.93
C PHE A 184 -7.69 -11.45 -8.30
N PHE A 185 -7.59 -10.48 -9.21
CA PHE A 185 -8.05 -10.60 -10.59
C PHE A 185 -7.39 -11.78 -11.31
N LYS A 186 -6.08 -11.98 -11.14
CA LYS A 186 -5.35 -13.12 -11.71
C LYS A 186 -5.82 -14.46 -11.16
N ILE A 187 -6.08 -14.55 -9.85
CA ILE A 187 -6.53 -15.78 -9.19
C ILE A 187 -7.95 -16.15 -9.63
N LYS A 188 -8.83 -15.16 -9.77
CA LYS A 188 -10.22 -15.38 -10.21
C LYS A 188 -10.34 -15.75 -11.68
N GLY A 189 -9.45 -15.24 -12.52
CA GLY A 189 -9.42 -15.55 -13.95
C GLY A 189 -10.34 -14.66 -14.79
N ILE A 190 -10.19 -14.75 -16.12
CA ILE A 190 -10.85 -13.88 -17.10
C ILE A 190 -12.37 -14.06 -17.08
N ASP A 191 -12.86 -15.30 -16.99
CA ASP A 191 -14.29 -15.58 -17.05
C ASP A 191 -15.04 -14.91 -15.89
N TRP A 192 -14.49 -14.99 -14.67
CA TRP A 192 -15.06 -14.32 -13.50
C TRP A 192 -15.05 -12.79 -13.66
N LEU A 193 -13.95 -12.21 -14.17
CA LEU A 193 -13.85 -10.77 -14.40
C LEU A 193 -14.85 -10.28 -15.45
N HIS A 194 -15.06 -11.08 -16.50
CA HIS A 194 -16.01 -10.80 -17.55
C HIS A 194 -17.45 -10.81 -17.04
N GLU A 195 -17.79 -11.84 -16.26
CA GLU A 195 -19.08 -11.95 -15.58
C GLU A 195 -19.33 -10.73 -14.69
N GLN A 196 -18.36 -10.33 -13.87
CA GLN A 196 -18.51 -9.15 -13.00
C GLN A 196 -18.59 -7.84 -13.78
N TYR A 197 -17.93 -7.76 -14.94
CA TYR A 197 -18.03 -6.59 -15.82
C TYR A 197 -19.38 -6.49 -16.52
N LEU A 198 -20.02 -7.63 -16.83
CA LEU A 198 -21.34 -7.66 -17.46
C LEU A 198 -22.49 -7.57 -16.45
N ALA A 199 -22.25 -7.86 -15.17
CA ALA A 199 -23.25 -7.68 -14.13
C ALA A 199 -23.82 -6.26 -14.17
N GLU A 200 -25.14 -6.19 -14.12
CA GLU A 200 -25.89 -4.94 -13.94
C GLU A 200 -25.79 -4.53 -12.47
N ASP A 201 -25.81 -3.22 -12.22
CA ASP A 201 -25.79 -2.71 -10.86
C ASP A 201 -27.15 -3.04 -10.23
N GLU A 202 -27.18 -4.06 -9.36
CA GLU A 202 -28.40 -4.58 -8.69
C GLU A 202 -29.17 -3.50 -7.87
N GLU A 203 -28.64 -2.28 -7.74
CA GLU A 203 -29.19 -1.19 -6.93
C GLU A 203 -30.09 -0.20 -7.70
N GLU A 204 -30.27 -0.31 -9.03
CA GLU A 204 -31.17 0.58 -9.79
C GLU A 204 -32.65 0.15 -9.83
N GLU A 205 -33.04 -0.98 -9.20
CA GLU A 205 -34.42 -1.52 -9.26
C GLU A 205 -35.30 -1.28 -8.00
N GLU A 206 -34.86 -0.54 -6.98
CA GLU A 206 -35.68 -0.16 -5.79
C GLU A 206 -36.03 1.34 -5.73
#